data_AF-A0A9P6CHP7-F1
#
_entry.id   AF-A0A9P6CHP7-F1
#
_cell.length_a   1.000
_cell.length_b   1.000
_cell.length_c   1.000
_cell.angle_alpha   90.00
_cell.angle_beta   90.00
_cell.angle_gamma   90.00
#
_symmetry.space_group_name_H-M   'P 1'
#
loop_
_entity.id
_entity.type
_entity.pdbx_description
1 polymer ?
#
loop_
_entity_poly.entity_id
_entity_poly.type
_entity_poly.pdbx_seq_one_letter_code
_entity_poly.pdbx_strand_id
1 'polypeptide(L)'
;MGSDILREDMLVLLSTMGVELPENTKIPDDGLNKLLLQALDASQRFTDLLKTAPFNPSEYHRWKSPKPLLEAVSRGNLTEAFENAMSGNKARGTSTAKEDTFREVRQILLALSMHYDQGTRDFVLLDTTEEWGIVIRIVDLFSLPFGDLEQTDVPIFGLLYKVVNRTNKLTLYERLNQMFNESIVSISTTELERKTMLKLFVLNGKRLSSEYKPRRNAKEDSHRLSFLLPLGPLNMRDLGKLNNLPGCEICGKRVTSRCTQCLTVSYCGTECQREDWKVHKQRCRSLKGGTWHTLTFEKNYGSPGLVASRLVVNRFDSAHDTQSMIENDLGVPPIDIHGEKPFLIKLQIALHQFGDDASMLVYDRQKSFQAYWKKSADRDIFTEGQKAMTGNLKIYRWARRVGDYQLSVCFDRAPEKNPVW
;
A
#
# COMPACT_ATOMS: atom_id res chain seq x y z
N MET A 1 -25.98 12.40 -3.82
CA MET A 1 -25.87 11.13 -3.05
C MET A 1 -24.41 10.79 -2.99
N GLY A 2 -23.90 10.76 -1.76
CA GLY A 2 -22.48 10.92 -1.48
C GLY A 2 -21.68 9.67 -1.81
N SER A 3 -20.41 9.88 -2.16
CA SER A 3 -19.34 8.87 -2.07
C SER A 3 -19.09 8.42 -0.62
N ASP A 4 -20.12 8.46 0.23
CA ASP A 4 -20.02 8.26 1.66
C ASP A 4 -20.11 6.76 1.90
N ILE A 5 -19.04 6.25 2.50
CA ILE A 5 -18.87 4.86 2.87
C ILE A 5 -19.16 4.81 4.37
N LEU A 6 -19.96 3.84 4.78
CA LEU A 6 -20.31 3.67 6.19
C LEU A 6 -19.04 3.41 7.01
N ARG A 7 -19.07 3.76 8.29
CA ARG A 7 -17.94 3.57 9.20
C ARG A 7 -17.42 2.13 9.19
N GLU A 8 -18.32 1.15 9.33
CA GLU A 8 -17.98 -0.27 9.30
C GLU A 8 -17.29 -0.68 7.99
N ASP A 9 -17.76 -0.18 6.86
CA ASP A 9 -17.20 -0.46 5.55
C ASP A 9 -15.82 0.19 5.36
N MET A 10 -15.60 1.39 5.92
CA MET A 10 -14.26 2.01 5.92
C MET A 10 -13.26 1.20 6.74
N LEU A 11 -13.68 0.66 7.88
CA LEU A 11 -12.82 -0.20 8.72
C LEU A 11 -12.48 -1.51 8.00
N VAL A 12 -13.47 -2.15 7.36
CA VAL A 12 -13.24 -3.34 6.55
C VAL A 12 -12.27 -3.01 5.42
N LEU A 13 -12.53 -1.99 4.60
CA LEU A 13 -11.65 -1.57 3.50
C LEU A 13 -10.22 -1.34 3.96
N LEU A 14 -10.01 -0.55 5.02
CA LEU A 14 -8.68 -0.30 5.58
C LEU A 14 -7.99 -1.61 5.99
N SER A 15 -8.71 -2.52 6.64
CA SER A 15 -8.19 -3.85 6.99
C SER A 15 -7.82 -4.67 5.75
N THR A 16 -8.64 -4.66 4.68
CA THR A 16 -8.32 -5.37 3.42
C THR A 16 -7.08 -4.81 2.71
N MET A 17 -6.77 -3.53 2.94
CA MET A 17 -5.56 -2.89 2.42
C MET A 17 -4.33 -3.14 3.32
N GLY A 18 -4.48 -3.84 4.45
CA GLY A 18 -3.40 -4.12 5.41
C GLY A 18 -3.21 -3.05 6.49
N VAL A 19 -4.13 -2.08 6.60
CA VAL A 19 -4.11 -1.09 7.67
C VAL A 19 -4.75 -1.70 8.92
N GLU A 20 -3.92 -1.89 9.95
CA GLU A 20 -4.28 -2.49 11.23
C GLU A 20 -4.77 -1.38 12.19
N LEU A 21 -6.06 -1.35 12.46
CA LEU A 21 -6.66 -0.48 13.48
C LEU A 21 -7.11 -1.30 14.69
N PRO A 22 -7.07 -0.75 15.92
CA PRO A 22 -7.65 -1.42 17.08
C PRO A 22 -9.14 -1.70 16.88
N GLU A 23 -9.62 -2.87 17.33
CA GLU A 23 -11.04 -3.27 17.24
C GLU A 23 -11.98 -2.23 17.87
N ASN A 24 -11.53 -1.55 18.92
CA ASN A 24 -12.25 -0.51 19.64
C ASN A 24 -11.87 0.91 19.19
N THR A 25 -11.40 1.08 17.95
CA THR A 25 -11.00 2.39 17.43
C THR A 25 -12.16 3.41 17.49
N LYS A 26 -11.85 4.55 18.09
CA LYS A 26 -12.68 5.76 18.21
C LYS A 26 -12.20 6.88 17.30
N ILE A 27 -11.36 6.56 16.30
CA ILE A 27 -11.01 7.51 15.24
C ILE A 27 -12.32 7.98 14.60
N PRO A 28 -12.61 9.30 14.53
CA PRO A 28 -13.87 9.76 13.96
C PRO A 28 -13.92 9.51 12.45
N ASP A 29 -15.13 9.56 11.87
CA ASP A 29 -15.38 9.13 10.49
C ASP A 29 -14.58 9.93 9.44
N ASP A 30 -14.33 11.22 9.70
CA ASP A 30 -13.47 12.07 8.88
C ASP A 30 -12.01 11.60 8.90
N GLY A 31 -11.52 11.18 10.07
CA GLY A 31 -10.20 10.58 10.25
C GLY A 31 -10.05 9.23 9.52
N LEU A 32 -11.06 8.36 9.63
CA LEU A 32 -11.09 7.09 8.88
C LEU A 32 -11.14 7.33 7.37
N ASN A 33 -11.96 8.28 6.92
CA ASN A 33 -12.03 8.65 5.52
C ASN A 33 -10.69 9.22 5.02
N LYS A 34 -10.00 10.04 5.82
CA LYS A 34 -8.67 10.54 5.48
C LYS A 34 -7.66 9.40 5.35
N LEU A 35 -7.66 8.44 6.27
CA LEU A 35 -6.82 7.25 6.20
C LEU A 35 -7.08 6.43 4.94
N LEU A 36 -8.36 6.21 4.61
CA LEU A 36 -8.75 5.48 3.40
C LEU A 36 -8.25 6.20 2.14
N LEU A 37 -8.37 7.53 2.07
CA LEU A 37 -7.83 8.30 0.95
C LEU A 37 -6.30 8.20 0.85
N GLN A 38 -5.58 8.20 1.98
CA GLN A 38 -4.13 7.99 2.00
C GLN A 38 -3.74 6.58 1.56
N ALA A 39 -4.50 5.57 1.97
CA ALA A 39 -4.30 4.19 1.54
C ALA A 39 -4.55 4.04 0.02
N LEU A 40 -5.64 4.59 -0.50
CA LEU A 40 -5.93 4.60 -1.94
C LEU A 40 -4.85 5.36 -2.72
N ASP A 41 -4.33 6.46 -2.18
CA ASP A 41 -3.24 7.20 -2.80
C ASP A 41 -1.94 6.38 -2.88
N ALA A 42 -1.56 5.74 -1.76
CA ALA A 42 -0.41 4.87 -1.69
C ALA A 42 -0.53 3.66 -2.63
N SER A 43 -1.74 3.11 -2.79
CA SER A 43 -1.97 2.00 -3.73
C SER A 43 -1.71 2.36 -5.20
N GLN A 44 -1.80 3.64 -5.54
CA GLN A 44 -1.47 4.17 -6.86
C GLN A 44 0.00 4.58 -7.01
N ARG A 45 0.78 4.57 -5.92
CA ARG A 45 2.12 5.17 -5.83
C ARG A 45 2.18 6.59 -6.36
N PHE A 46 1.13 7.37 -6.11
CA PHE A 46 0.98 8.68 -6.72
C PHE A 46 2.21 9.57 -6.46
N THR A 47 2.68 9.62 -5.21
CA THR A 47 3.82 10.48 -4.84
C THR A 47 5.15 10.04 -5.48
N ASP A 48 5.32 8.74 -5.74
CA ASP A 48 6.54 8.20 -6.36
C ASP A 48 6.52 8.40 -7.89
N LEU A 49 5.34 8.28 -8.50
CA LEU A 49 5.14 8.38 -9.96
C LEU A 49 4.94 9.83 -10.44
N LEU A 50 4.25 10.64 -9.66
CA LEU A 50 3.84 12.01 -9.97
C LEU A 50 4.20 12.91 -8.79
N LYS A 51 5.40 13.50 -8.86
CA LYS A 51 5.95 14.34 -7.78
C LYS A 51 5.19 15.64 -7.55
N THR A 52 4.44 16.12 -8.55
CA THR A 52 3.73 17.40 -8.50
C THR A 52 2.25 17.24 -8.86
N ALA A 53 1.41 18.01 -8.18
CA ALA A 53 0.00 18.20 -8.50
C ALA A 53 -0.37 19.68 -8.31
N PRO A 54 -1.27 20.27 -9.13
CA PRO A 54 -1.93 19.63 -10.26
C PRO A 54 -0.97 19.35 -11.43
N PHE A 55 -1.28 18.34 -12.26
CA PHE A 55 -0.49 17.99 -13.44
C PHE A 55 -1.37 17.89 -14.70
N ASN A 56 -0.79 18.04 -15.88
CA ASN A 56 -1.48 17.93 -17.15
C ASN A 56 -1.09 16.61 -17.86
N PRO A 57 -1.98 15.60 -17.94
CA PRO A 57 -1.69 14.34 -18.62
C PRO A 57 -1.21 14.51 -20.08
N SER A 58 -1.65 15.55 -20.78
CA SER A 58 -1.27 15.80 -22.18
C SER A 58 0.21 16.15 -22.38
N GLU A 59 0.94 16.48 -21.32
CA GLU A 59 2.39 16.71 -21.36
C GLU A 59 3.18 15.40 -21.49
N TYR A 60 2.55 14.25 -21.20
CA TYR A 60 3.17 12.95 -21.32
C TYR A 60 2.96 12.32 -22.70
N HIS A 61 3.83 11.37 -23.03
CA HIS A 61 3.72 10.60 -24.26
C HIS A 61 2.43 9.78 -24.29
N ARG A 62 1.80 9.74 -25.47
CA ARG A 62 0.66 8.85 -25.71
C ARG A 62 1.08 7.39 -25.55
N TRP A 63 0.19 6.58 -24.98
CA TRP A 63 0.44 5.16 -24.80
C TRP A 63 0.64 4.45 -26.14
N LYS A 64 1.82 3.87 -26.33
CA LYS A 64 2.22 3.11 -27.53
C LYS A 64 3.04 1.86 -27.18
N SER A 65 2.83 1.31 -25.98
CA SER A 65 3.56 0.11 -25.57
C SER A 65 3.16 -1.10 -26.45
N PRO A 66 4.12 -1.94 -26.87
CA PRO A 66 3.81 -3.20 -27.54
C PRO A 66 3.19 -4.23 -26.59
N LYS A 67 3.24 -3.99 -25.27
CA LYS A 67 2.63 -4.87 -24.27
C LYS A 67 1.14 -4.60 -24.14
N PRO A 68 0.32 -5.65 -23.92
CA PRO A 68 -1.08 -5.47 -23.56
C PRO A 68 -1.23 -4.53 -22.36
N LEU A 69 -2.23 -3.65 -22.40
CA LEU A 69 -2.49 -2.72 -21.30
C LEU A 69 -2.80 -3.49 -20.01
N LEU A 70 -3.46 -4.64 -20.12
CA LEU A 70 -3.70 -5.55 -18.99
C LEU A 70 -2.40 -5.92 -18.26
N GLU A 71 -1.34 -6.25 -18.99
CA GLU A 71 -0.03 -6.58 -18.43
C GLU A 71 0.60 -5.34 -17.76
N ALA A 72 0.56 -4.20 -18.46
CA ALA A 72 1.10 -2.94 -17.96
C ALA A 72 0.39 -2.38 -16.72
N VAL A 73 -0.87 -2.76 -16.48
CA VAL A 73 -1.65 -2.39 -15.28
C VAL A 73 -1.51 -3.40 -14.16
N SER A 74 -1.16 -4.65 -14.46
CA SER A 74 -1.06 -5.70 -13.45
C SER A 74 -0.02 -5.33 -12.38
N ARG A 75 -0.48 -5.21 -11.14
CA ARG A 75 0.36 -4.95 -9.96
C ARG A 75 0.06 -6.02 -8.94
N GLY A 76 0.68 -7.19 -9.08
CA GLY A 76 0.60 -8.28 -8.10
C GLY A 76 1.76 -8.26 -7.11
N ASN A 77 1.60 -8.98 -6.00
CA ASN A 77 2.70 -9.33 -5.10
C ASN A 77 2.84 -10.87 -4.98
N LEU A 78 3.93 -11.35 -4.38
CA LEU A 78 4.19 -12.79 -4.28
C LEU A 78 3.14 -13.52 -3.41
N THR A 79 2.50 -12.82 -2.48
CA THR A 79 1.44 -13.39 -1.62
C THR A 79 0.21 -13.71 -2.47
N GLU A 80 -0.23 -12.77 -3.29
CA GLU A 80 -1.33 -12.95 -4.23
C GLU A 80 -1.01 -14.00 -5.29
N ALA A 81 0.22 -14.02 -5.81
CA ALA A 81 0.68 -15.04 -6.74
C ALA A 81 0.62 -16.45 -6.11
N PHE A 82 1.03 -16.57 -4.85
CA PHE A 82 0.97 -17.81 -4.10
C PHE A 82 -0.47 -18.24 -3.75
N GLU A 83 -1.31 -17.31 -3.31
CA GLU A 83 -2.74 -17.55 -3.04
C GLU A 83 -3.46 -18.02 -4.30
N ASN A 84 -3.21 -17.37 -5.44
CA ASN A 84 -3.76 -17.76 -6.74
C ASN A 84 -3.30 -19.16 -7.16
N ALA A 85 -2.01 -19.49 -6.98
CA ALA A 85 -1.47 -20.81 -7.28
C ALA A 85 -2.07 -21.90 -6.36
N MET A 86 -2.26 -21.60 -5.08
CA MET A 86 -2.84 -22.51 -4.08
C MET A 86 -4.34 -22.73 -4.28
N SER A 87 -5.08 -21.76 -4.80
CA SER A 87 -6.50 -21.93 -5.13
C SER A 87 -6.76 -22.87 -6.31
N GLY A 88 -5.72 -23.25 -7.05
CA GLY A 88 -5.82 -24.03 -8.30
C GLY A 88 -6.55 -23.24 -9.38
N ASN A 89 -6.43 -23.62 -10.65
CA ASN A 89 -7.08 -22.99 -11.81
C ASN A 89 -8.64 -23.04 -11.81
N LYS A 90 -9.30 -23.12 -10.65
CA LYS A 90 -10.72 -22.78 -10.55
C LYS A 90 -10.84 -21.28 -10.79
N ALA A 91 -11.46 -20.92 -11.92
CA ALA A 91 -11.88 -19.55 -12.17
C ALA A 91 -12.69 -19.06 -10.96
N ARG A 92 -12.05 -18.27 -10.10
CA ARG A 92 -12.69 -17.69 -8.93
C ARG A 92 -13.60 -16.60 -9.48
N GLY A 93 -14.91 -16.80 -9.38
CA GLY A 93 -15.89 -15.77 -9.76
C GLY A 93 -15.67 -14.48 -8.95
N THR A 94 -16.28 -13.38 -9.39
CA THR A 94 -16.26 -12.11 -8.65
C THR A 94 -16.78 -12.34 -7.23
N SER A 95 -15.99 -11.93 -6.23
CA SER A 95 -16.37 -12.05 -4.82
C SER A 95 -17.30 -10.92 -4.43
N THR A 96 -18.31 -11.21 -3.61
CA THR A 96 -19.18 -10.20 -2.99
C THR A 96 -18.86 -9.96 -1.52
N ALA A 97 -17.84 -10.64 -1.00
CA ALA A 97 -17.39 -10.48 0.38
C ALA A 97 -16.74 -9.11 0.57
N LYS A 98 -17.07 -8.41 1.67
CA LYS A 98 -16.51 -7.07 1.96
C LYS A 98 -14.99 -7.14 2.16
N GLU A 99 -14.50 -8.28 2.65
CA GLU A 99 -13.08 -8.55 2.90
C GLU A 99 -12.26 -8.67 1.60
N ASP A 100 -12.93 -8.82 0.45
CA ASP A 100 -12.29 -8.90 -0.85
C ASP A 100 -12.38 -7.58 -1.63
N THR A 101 -13.07 -6.56 -1.11
CA THR A 101 -13.43 -5.37 -1.89
C THR A 101 -12.22 -4.67 -2.53
N PHE A 102 -11.11 -4.47 -1.82
CA PHE A 102 -9.96 -3.79 -2.42
C PHE A 102 -9.32 -4.61 -3.56
N ARG A 103 -9.34 -5.95 -3.44
CA ARG A 103 -8.91 -6.85 -4.52
C ARG A 103 -9.84 -6.71 -5.73
N GLU A 104 -11.16 -6.72 -5.51
CA GLU A 104 -12.14 -6.57 -6.59
C GLU A 104 -12.06 -5.17 -7.25
N VAL A 105 -11.81 -4.11 -6.48
CA VAL A 105 -11.52 -2.76 -7.01
C VAL A 105 -10.32 -2.76 -7.96
N ARG A 106 -9.28 -3.54 -7.67
CA ARG A 106 -8.14 -3.74 -8.58
C ARG A 106 -8.54 -4.55 -9.82
N GLN A 107 -9.39 -5.57 -9.67
CA GLN A 107 -9.94 -6.33 -10.79
C GLN A 107 -10.76 -5.46 -11.75
N ILE A 108 -11.48 -4.45 -11.25
CA ILE A 108 -12.19 -3.49 -12.11
C ILE A 108 -11.21 -2.81 -13.07
N LEU A 109 -10.05 -2.35 -12.59
CA LEU A 109 -9.06 -1.70 -13.44
C LEU A 109 -8.43 -2.67 -14.47
N LEU A 110 -8.23 -3.93 -14.09
CA LEU A 110 -7.78 -4.98 -15.00
C LEU A 110 -8.83 -5.26 -16.09
N ALA A 111 -10.11 -5.33 -15.72
CA ALA A 111 -11.21 -5.51 -16.66
C ALA A 111 -11.33 -4.33 -17.64
N LEU A 112 -11.23 -3.09 -17.14
CA LEU A 112 -11.15 -1.88 -17.98
C LEU A 112 -10.00 -1.98 -18.99
N SER A 113 -8.83 -2.44 -18.56
CA SER A 113 -7.63 -2.57 -19.40
C SER A 113 -7.78 -3.65 -20.47
N MET A 114 -8.28 -4.84 -20.09
CA MET A 114 -8.53 -5.94 -21.01
C MET A 114 -9.52 -5.55 -22.12
N HIS A 115 -10.62 -4.90 -21.76
CA HIS A 115 -11.60 -4.43 -22.74
C HIS A 115 -11.10 -3.24 -23.54
N TYR A 116 -10.25 -2.39 -22.97
CA TYR A 116 -9.58 -1.34 -23.72
C TYR A 116 -8.68 -1.89 -24.83
N ASP A 117 -7.92 -2.96 -24.54
CA ASP A 117 -7.12 -3.68 -25.55
C ASP A 117 -8.00 -4.25 -26.67
N GLN A 118 -9.26 -4.59 -26.39
CA GLN A 118 -10.26 -5.06 -27.35
C GLN A 118 -10.97 -3.93 -28.13
N GLY A 119 -10.62 -2.67 -27.88
CA GLY A 119 -11.19 -1.50 -28.57
C GLY A 119 -12.34 -0.80 -27.84
N THR A 120 -12.81 -1.32 -26.70
CA THR A 120 -13.86 -0.68 -25.90
C THR A 120 -13.32 0.56 -25.18
N ARG A 121 -14.12 1.62 -25.12
CA ARG A 121 -13.79 2.85 -24.37
C ARG A 121 -14.83 3.21 -23.32
N ASP A 122 -16.04 2.67 -23.43
CA ASP A 122 -17.20 3.00 -22.62
C ASP A 122 -17.60 1.83 -21.72
N PHE A 123 -17.76 2.13 -20.43
CA PHE A 123 -17.98 1.16 -19.38
C PHE A 123 -19.07 1.62 -18.42
N VAL A 124 -19.73 0.67 -17.77
CA VAL A 124 -20.59 0.93 -16.62
C VAL A 124 -20.24 -0.01 -15.48
N LEU A 125 -20.10 0.55 -14.28
CA LEU A 125 -20.03 -0.20 -13.04
C LEU A 125 -21.44 -0.29 -12.45
N LEU A 126 -21.94 -1.51 -12.24
CA LEU A 126 -23.31 -1.80 -11.81
C LEU A 126 -23.35 -3.01 -10.87
N ASP A 127 -24.37 -3.12 -10.00
CA ASP A 127 -24.71 -4.38 -9.31
C ASP A 127 -26.02 -4.97 -9.89
N THR A 128 -26.46 -6.06 -9.30
CA THR A 128 -27.73 -6.72 -9.61
C THR A 128 -28.97 -5.94 -9.18
N THR A 129 -28.85 -4.91 -8.33
CA THR A 129 -29.99 -4.08 -7.89
C THR A 129 -30.35 -3.04 -8.95
N GLU A 130 -29.35 -2.62 -9.74
CA GLU A 130 -29.48 -1.61 -10.78
C GLU A 130 -30.06 -0.27 -10.32
N GLU A 131 -29.94 0.05 -9.03
CA GLU A 131 -30.45 1.31 -8.47
C GLU A 131 -29.59 2.52 -8.88
N TRP A 132 -28.27 2.33 -8.94
CA TRP A 132 -27.33 3.32 -9.43
C TRP A 132 -26.04 2.68 -9.96
N GLY A 133 -25.37 3.40 -10.86
CA GLY A 133 -24.13 2.94 -11.48
C GLY A 133 -23.18 4.09 -11.79
N ILE A 134 -21.96 3.75 -12.20
CA ILE A 134 -20.96 4.71 -12.64
C ILE A 134 -20.63 4.44 -14.09
N VAL A 135 -21.00 5.38 -14.94
CA VAL A 135 -20.60 5.41 -16.34
C VAL A 135 -19.18 5.96 -16.42
N ILE A 136 -18.32 5.30 -17.18
CA ILE A 136 -16.90 5.64 -17.35
C ILE A 136 -16.58 5.60 -18.84
N ARG A 137 -15.95 6.66 -19.36
CA ARG A 137 -15.32 6.64 -20.68
C ARG A 137 -13.83 6.93 -20.54
N ILE A 138 -12.99 6.02 -21.04
CA ILE A 138 -11.55 6.28 -21.16
C ILE A 138 -11.35 7.16 -22.38
N VAL A 139 -10.89 8.39 -22.16
CA VAL A 139 -10.78 9.42 -23.22
C VAL A 139 -9.39 9.52 -23.78
N ASP A 140 -8.37 9.32 -22.94
CA ASP A 140 -6.98 9.35 -23.32
C ASP A 140 -6.19 8.31 -22.53
N LEU A 141 -5.10 7.83 -23.11
CA LEU A 141 -4.14 6.96 -22.45
C LEU A 141 -2.73 7.49 -22.70
N PHE A 142 -2.00 7.73 -21.61
CA PHE A 142 -0.63 8.24 -21.62
C PHE A 142 0.33 7.27 -20.93
N SER A 143 1.62 7.44 -21.13
CA SER A 143 2.70 6.68 -20.50
C SER A 143 3.54 7.62 -19.64
N LEU A 144 3.73 7.26 -18.37
CA LEU A 144 4.61 8.00 -17.48
C LEU A 144 6.08 7.66 -17.76
N PRO A 145 7.00 8.63 -17.63
CA PRO A 145 8.41 8.34 -17.43
C PRO A 145 8.64 7.82 -16.01
N PHE A 146 9.63 6.96 -15.80
CA PHE A 146 10.02 6.46 -14.48
C PHE A 146 11.54 6.30 -14.43
N GLY A 147 12.18 7.04 -13.52
CA GLY A 147 13.64 7.20 -13.49
C GLY A 147 14.17 7.96 -14.70
N ASP A 148 15.34 7.54 -15.20
CA ASP A 148 15.97 8.11 -16.40
C ASP A 148 15.36 7.57 -17.72
N LEU A 149 14.33 6.73 -17.65
CA LEU A 149 13.68 6.16 -18.82
C LEU A 149 12.59 7.12 -19.32
N GLU A 150 12.80 7.67 -20.52
CA GLU A 150 11.87 8.60 -21.20
C GLU A 150 10.47 8.02 -21.45
N GLN A 151 10.34 6.69 -21.45
CA GLN A 151 9.07 5.99 -21.60
C GLN A 151 9.04 4.74 -20.73
N THR A 152 8.02 4.61 -19.87
CA THR A 152 7.81 3.39 -19.08
C THR A 152 6.42 2.82 -19.27
N ASP A 153 6.29 1.52 -18.99
CA ASP A 153 5.02 0.79 -19.12
C ASP A 153 4.04 1.10 -17.96
N VAL A 154 4.00 2.35 -17.49
CA VAL A 154 3.06 2.81 -16.46
C VAL A 154 2.00 3.71 -17.12
N PRO A 155 0.78 3.19 -17.33
CA PRO A 155 -0.27 3.94 -18.01
C PRO A 155 -0.94 4.97 -17.10
N ILE A 156 -1.32 6.12 -17.68
CA ILE A 156 -2.27 7.07 -17.08
C ILE A 156 -3.55 7.02 -17.89
N PHE A 157 -4.65 6.63 -17.25
CA PHE A 157 -5.97 6.62 -17.85
C PHE A 157 -6.60 7.99 -17.67
N GLY A 158 -6.65 8.83 -18.70
CA GLY A 158 -7.53 9.99 -18.70
C GLY A 158 -8.97 9.51 -18.90
N LEU A 159 -9.89 9.88 -18.01
CA LEU A 159 -11.27 9.39 -18.06
C LEU A 159 -12.32 10.44 -17.71
N LEU A 160 -13.51 10.24 -18.27
CA LEU A 160 -14.73 10.93 -17.90
C LEU A 160 -15.63 9.97 -17.15
N TYR A 161 -16.28 10.44 -16.08
CA TYR A 161 -17.23 9.61 -15.35
C TYR A 161 -18.50 10.37 -14.96
N LYS A 162 -19.59 9.63 -14.81
CA LYS A 162 -20.87 10.15 -14.32
C LYS A 162 -21.59 9.10 -13.48
N VAL A 163 -22.09 9.54 -12.33
CA VAL A 163 -23.03 8.75 -11.53
C VAL A 163 -24.40 8.84 -12.18
N VAL A 164 -24.98 7.68 -12.47
CA VAL A 164 -26.32 7.52 -13.04
C VAL A 164 -27.19 6.77 -12.05
N ASN A 165 -28.45 7.17 -11.95
CA ASN A 165 -29.43 6.55 -11.06
C ASN A 165 -30.59 6.01 -11.89
N ARG A 166 -31.25 4.99 -11.37
CA ARG A 166 -32.58 4.59 -11.81
C ARG A 166 -33.54 5.77 -11.70
N THR A 167 -34.56 5.78 -12.55
CA THR A 167 -35.67 6.72 -12.45
C THR A 167 -36.98 5.96 -12.36
N ASN A 168 -38.06 6.62 -11.94
CA ASN A 168 -39.39 5.99 -11.88
C ASN A 168 -39.91 5.56 -13.26
N LYS A 169 -39.36 6.11 -14.36
CA LYS A 169 -39.85 5.90 -15.72
C LYS A 169 -39.02 4.93 -16.56
N LEU A 170 -37.73 4.81 -16.26
CA LEU A 170 -36.78 4.01 -17.03
C LEU A 170 -35.88 3.24 -16.08
N THR A 171 -35.67 1.97 -16.41
CA THR A 171 -34.62 1.15 -15.79
C THR A 171 -33.25 1.77 -16.05
N LEU A 172 -32.26 1.40 -15.24
CA LEU A 172 -30.92 1.92 -15.42
C LEU A 172 -30.33 1.44 -16.75
N TYR A 173 -30.58 0.19 -17.14
CA TYR A 173 -30.19 -0.35 -18.44
C TYR A 173 -30.78 0.44 -19.63
N GLU A 174 -32.08 0.74 -19.62
CA GLU A 174 -32.72 1.55 -20.67
C GLU A 174 -32.11 2.95 -20.77
N ARG A 175 -31.79 3.55 -19.62
CA ARG A 175 -31.15 4.86 -19.56
C ARG A 175 -29.73 4.83 -20.13
N LEU A 176 -28.98 3.75 -19.86
CA LEU A 176 -27.64 3.54 -20.43
C LEU A 176 -27.72 3.39 -21.96
N ASN A 177 -28.65 2.59 -22.47
CA ASN A 177 -28.87 2.44 -23.92
C ASN A 177 -29.29 3.75 -24.61
N GLN A 178 -29.98 4.66 -23.92
CA GLN A 178 -30.28 5.99 -24.47
C GLN A 178 -29.06 6.93 -24.47
N MET A 179 -28.15 6.74 -23.51
CA MET A 179 -26.93 7.55 -23.40
C MET A 179 -25.88 7.11 -24.41
N PHE A 180 -25.73 5.81 -24.63
CA PHE A 180 -24.70 5.19 -25.47
C PHE A 180 -25.34 4.53 -26.70
N ASN A 181 -24.99 5.01 -27.90
CA ASN A 181 -25.49 4.46 -29.16
C ASN A 181 -24.81 3.12 -29.55
N GLU A 182 -23.74 2.72 -28.85
CA GLU A 182 -22.95 1.50 -29.06
C GLU A 182 -22.89 0.64 -27.78
N SER A 183 -22.36 -0.58 -27.89
CA SER A 183 -22.24 -1.57 -26.80
C SER A 183 -21.35 -1.08 -25.65
N ILE A 184 -21.98 -0.54 -24.60
CA ILE A 184 -21.33 -0.28 -23.32
C ILE A 184 -21.00 -1.60 -22.62
N VAL A 185 -19.78 -1.75 -22.11
CA VAL A 185 -19.41 -2.95 -21.36
C VAL A 185 -19.82 -2.76 -19.90
N SER A 186 -20.64 -3.70 -19.40
CA SER A 186 -21.03 -3.74 -17.99
C SER A 186 -20.01 -4.55 -17.18
N ILE A 187 -19.50 -3.94 -16.12
CA ILE A 187 -18.64 -4.58 -15.11
C ILE A 187 -19.47 -4.70 -13.84
N SER A 188 -19.72 -5.95 -13.43
CA SER A 188 -20.44 -6.26 -12.19
C SER A 188 -19.60 -5.87 -10.98
N THR A 189 -20.22 -5.19 -10.02
CA THR A 189 -19.57 -4.64 -8.83
C THR A 189 -20.51 -4.68 -7.64
N THR A 190 -19.99 -4.73 -6.42
CA THR A 190 -20.78 -4.40 -5.22
C THR A 190 -20.92 -2.88 -5.05
N GLU A 191 -21.88 -2.45 -4.21
CA GLU A 191 -22.03 -1.02 -3.91
C GLU A 191 -20.76 -0.42 -3.27
N LEU A 192 -20.08 -1.19 -2.41
CA LEU A 192 -18.86 -0.75 -1.74
C LEU A 192 -17.69 -0.57 -2.71
N GLU A 193 -17.55 -1.48 -3.69
CA GLU A 193 -16.57 -1.34 -4.78
C GLU A 193 -16.83 -0.07 -5.59
N ARG A 194 -18.09 0.20 -5.99
CA ARG A 194 -18.43 1.42 -6.74
C ARG A 194 -18.17 2.68 -5.93
N LYS A 195 -18.54 2.71 -4.65
CA LYS A 195 -18.25 3.85 -3.76
C LYS A 195 -16.73 4.07 -3.61
N THR A 196 -15.95 2.99 -3.56
CA THR A 196 -14.49 3.06 -3.49
C THR A 196 -13.89 3.62 -4.78
N MET A 197 -14.34 3.14 -5.94
CA MET A 197 -13.97 3.71 -7.25
C MET A 197 -14.35 5.18 -7.37
N LEU A 198 -15.53 5.57 -6.90
CA LEU A 198 -15.97 6.97 -6.91
C LEU A 198 -15.10 7.87 -6.03
N LYS A 199 -14.70 7.40 -4.83
CA LYS A 199 -13.73 8.12 -3.98
C LYS A 199 -12.40 8.30 -4.71
N LEU A 200 -11.92 7.26 -5.39
CA LEU A 200 -10.69 7.30 -6.17
C LEU A 200 -10.77 8.32 -7.31
N PHE A 201 -11.87 8.34 -8.07
CA PHE A 201 -12.10 9.33 -9.13
C PHE A 201 -12.18 10.77 -8.59
N VAL A 202 -12.85 10.97 -7.45
CA VAL A 202 -12.93 12.29 -6.83
C VAL A 202 -11.56 12.74 -6.30
N LEU A 203 -10.77 11.82 -5.73
CA LEU A 203 -9.42 12.10 -5.26
C LEU A 203 -8.51 12.52 -6.40
N ASN A 204 -8.46 11.72 -7.47
CA ASN A 204 -7.60 11.94 -8.61
C ASN A 204 -8.03 13.17 -9.43
N GLY A 205 -9.32 13.36 -9.68
CA GLY A 205 -9.82 14.52 -10.44
C GLY A 205 -9.40 15.88 -9.87
N LYS A 206 -9.21 16.00 -8.55
CA LYS A 206 -8.70 17.22 -7.90
C LYS A 206 -7.25 17.56 -8.23
N ARG A 207 -6.50 16.64 -8.80
CA ARG A 207 -5.06 16.76 -9.10
C ARG A 207 -4.77 17.01 -10.58
N LEU A 208 -5.82 17.15 -11.39
CA LEU A 208 -5.67 17.50 -12.80
C LEU A 208 -5.55 19.01 -12.97
N SER A 209 -4.65 19.44 -13.85
CA SER A 209 -4.56 20.81 -14.30
C SER A 209 -5.85 21.23 -15.02
N SER A 210 -6.28 22.47 -14.82
CA SER A 210 -7.40 23.07 -15.56
C SER A 210 -7.15 23.20 -17.07
N GLU A 211 -5.90 23.05 -17.50
CA GLU A 211 -5.50 23.05 -18.91
C GLU A 211 -5.79 21.72 -19.61
N TYR A 212 -5.92 20.62 -18.85
CA TYR A 212 -6.25 19.32 -19.43
C TYR A 212 -7.73 19.28 -19.84
N LYS A 213 -7.98 19.43 -21.14
CA LYS A 213 -9.31 19.48 -21.74
C LYS A 213 -9.47 18.39 -22.80
N PRO A 214 -9.73 17.13 -22.40
CA PRO A 214 -9.91 16.05 -23.36
C PRO A 214 -11.21 16.23 -24.15
N ARG A 215 -11.28 15.55 -25.31
CA ARG A 215 -12.46 15.58 -26.18
C ARG A 215 -13.67 15.00 -25.46
N ARG A 216 -14.77 15.75 -25.46
CA ARG A 216 -16.09 15.36 -24.93
C ARG A 216 -17.09 15.14 -26.07
N ASN A 217 -17.98 14.19 -25.90
CA ASN A 217 -19.15 13.98 -26.76
C ASN A 217 -20.29 14.93 -26.35
N ALA A 218 -21.27 15.16 -27.24
CA ALA A 218 -22.38 16.10 -27.00
C ALA A 218 -23.22 15.80 -25.75
N LYS A 219 -23.27 14.54 -25.29
CA LYS A 219 -24.01 14.11 -24.09
C LYS A 219 -23.15 14.14 -22.80
N GLU A 220 -21.92 14.66 -22.86
CA GLU A 220 -20.92 14.52 -21.80
C GLU A 220 -20.68 15.76 -20.94
N ASP A 221 -21.46 16.82 -21.11
CA ASP A 221 -21.28 18.08 -20.38
C ASP A 221 -21.34 17.89 -18.86
N SER A 222 -22.19 16.98 -18.40
CA SER A 222 -22.31 16.65 -16.97
C SER A 222 -21.29 15.64 -16.44
N HIS A 223 -20.40 15.10 -17.29
CA HIS A 223 -19.39 14.13 -16.85
C HIS A 223 -18.22 14.84 -16.16
N ARG A 224 -17.77 14.28 -15.05
CA ARG A 224 -16.60 14.77 -14.32
C ARG A 224 -15.33 14.19 -14.94
N LEU A 225 -14.27 14.98 -14.91
CA LEU A 225 -12.95 14.57 -15.38
C LEU A 225 -12.16 13.97 -14.23
N SER A 226 -11.45 12.88 -14.49
CA SER A 226 -10.51 12.26 -13.56
C SER A 226 -9.41 11.53 -14.34
N PHE A 227 -8.47 10.95 -13.61
CA PHE A 227 -7.58 9.93 -14.13
C PHE A 227 -7.51 8.71 -13.21
N LEU A 228 -6.93 7.62 -13.70
CA LEU A 228 -6.49 6.48 -12.90
C LEU A 228 -5.03 6.15 -13.19
N LEU A 229 -4.36 5.64 -12.17
CA LEU A 229 -3.08 4.94 -12.27
C LEU A 229 -3.30 3.46 -11.89
N PRO A 230 -2.38 2.56 -12.26
CA PRO A 230 -2.40 1.18 -11.81
C PRO A 230 -2.52 1.09 -10.28
N LEU A 231 -3.40 0.19 -9.82
CA LEU A 231 -3.63 -0.05 -8.39
C LEU A 231 -2.89 -1.31 -7.94
N GLY A 232 -1.95 -1.14 -7.03
CA GLY A 232 -1.20 -2.22 -6.41
C GLY A 232 -1.55 -2.44 -4.94
N PRO A 233 -1.08 -3.56 -4.36
CA PRO A 233 -1.05 -3.73 -2.92
C PRO A 233 -0.18 -2.63 -2.29
N LEU A 234 -0.46 -2.29 -1.04
CA LEU A 234 0.35 -1.33 -0.31
C LEU A 234 1.73 -1.91 -0.01
N ASN A 235 2.78 -1.17 -0.36
CA ASN A 235 4.13 -1.54 0.00
C ASN A 235 4.35 -1.38 1.53
N MET A 236 5.42 -1.96 2.05
CA MET A 236 5.71 -1.95 3.48
C MET A 236 5.99 -0.54 4.04
N ARG A 237 6.55 0.36 3.23
CA ARG A 237 6.82 1.75 3.62
C ARG A 237 5.51 2.48 3.90
N ASP A 238 4.54 2.36 3.02
CA ASP A 238 3.25 3.02 3.14
C ASP A 238 2.37 2.36 4.20
N LEU A 239 2.37 1.02 4.28
CA LEU A 239 1.73 0.31 5.40
C LEU A 239 2.28 0.77 6.74
N GLY A 240 3.60 0.90 6.86
CA GLY A 240 4.22 1.35 8.10
C GLY A 240 3.87 2.80 8.45
N LYS A 241 3.72 3.69 7.47
CA LYS A 241 3.22 5.06 7.71
C LYS A 241 1.74 5.07 8.13
N LEU A 242 0.89 4.32 7.44
CA LEU A 242 -0.55 4.26 7.70
C LEU A 242 -0.87 3.62 9.05
N ASN A 243 -0.08 2.63 9.46
CA ASN A 243 -0.19 1.96 10.76
C ASN A 243 0.47 2.75 11.91
N ASN A 244 1.26 3.79 11.62
CA ASN A 244 1.94 4.60 12.62
C ASN A 244 1.32 6.00 12.69
N LEU A 245 0.03 6.05 13.06
CA LEU A 245 -0.70 7.30 13.24
C LEU A 245 -0.01 8.16 14.31
N PRO A 246 0.29 9.44 14.05
CA PRO A 246 0.97 10.33 15.01
C PRO A 246 0.10 10.73 16.22
N GLY A 247 -1.03 10.04 16.43
CA GLY A 247 -2.06 10.34 17.42
C GLY A 247 -2.21 9.25 18.48
N CYS A 248 -3.27 9.38 19.27
CA CYS A 248 -3.69 8.38 20.22
C CYS A 248 -4.09 7.08 19.50
N GLU A 249 -3.59 5.94 19.97
CA GLU A 249 -3.88 4.61 19.42
C GLU A 249 -5.39 4.34 19.27
N ILE A 250 -6.18 4.78 20.26
CA ILE A 250 -7.63 4.55 20.28
C ILE A 250 -8.39 5.57 19.44
N CYS A 251 -8.13 6.88 19.59
CA CYS A 251 -9.01 7.91 19.03
C CYS A 251 -8.36 8.83 17.99
N GLY A 252 -7.06 8.66 17.70
CA GLY A 252 -6.32 9.48 16.76
C GLY A 252 -6.04 10.93 17.21
N LYS A 253 -6.57 11.38 18.37
CA LYS A 253 -6.33 12.72 18.90
C LYS A 253 -4.87 12.96 19.26
N ARG A 254 -4.49 14.23 19.42
CA ARG A 254 -3.13 14.62 19.84
C ARG A 254 -2.73 13.90 21.13
N VAL A 255 -1.55 13.31 21.11
CA VAL A 255 -0.97 12.55 22.21
C VAL A 255 -0.56 13.49 23.33
N THR A 256 -0.80 13.08 24.58
CA THR A 256 -0.29 13.76 25.79
C THR A 256 0.71 12.90 26.53
N SER A 257 0.61 11.57 26.41
CA SER A 257 1.51 10.63 27.09
C SER A 257 1.71 9.35 26.27
N ARG A 258 2.82 8.66 26.53
CA ARG A 258 3.10 7.31 26.02
C ARG A 258 2.93 6.30 27.13
N CYS A 259 2.70 5.05 26.75
CA CYS A 259 2.77 3.97 27.73
C CYS A 259 4.18 3.94 28.34
N THR A 260 4.30 4.21 29.64
CA THR A 260 5.59 4.31 30.34
C THR A 260 6.37 2.99 30.40
N GLN A 261 5.70 1.87 30.13
CA GLN A 261 6.30 0.55 30.17
C GLN A 261 6.96 0.16 28.84
N CYS A 262 6.23 0.24 27.73
CA CYS A 262 6.75 -0.18 26.42
C CYS A 262 7.23 1.00 25.56
N LEU A 263 6.72 2.22 25.78
CA LEU A 263 6.96 3.43 24.98
C LEU A 263 6.54 3.33 23.50
N THR A 264 5.88 2.24 23.09
CA THR A 264 5.51 1.97 21.68
C THR A 264 4.14 2.51 21.28
N VAL A 265 3.23 2.68 22.23
CA VAL A 265 1.88 3.21 21.99
C VAL A 265 1.68 4.54 22.70
N SER A 266 0.87 5.38 22.08
CA SER A 266 0.63 6.75 22.51
C SER A 266 -0.85 6.98 22.81
N TYR A 267 -1.15 7.76 23.85
CA TYR A 267 -2.51 8.06 24.27
C TYR A 267 -2.72 9.55 24.49
N CYS A 268 -3.94 10.03 24.25
CA CYS A 268 -4.33 11.40 24.58
C CYS A 268 -4.63 11.59 26.09
N GLY A 269 -4.73 10.50 26.85
CA GLY A 269 -4.98 10.51 28.29
C GLY A 269 -5.14 9.11 28.89
N THR A 270 -5.32 9.04 30.21
CA THR A 270 -5.43 7.79 30.97
C THR A 270 -6.68 6.98 30.61
N GLU A 271 -7.73 7.63 30.12
CA GLU A 271 -8.96 6.95 29.66
C GLU A 271 -8.69 6.02 28.48
N CYS A 272 -8.10 6.55 27.40
CA CYS A 272 -7.73 5.76 26.22
C CYS A 272 -6.70 4.68 26.58
N GLN A 273 -5.77 4.98 27.49
CA GLN A 273 -4.81 3.98 27.97
C GLN A 273 -5.52 2.83 28.72
N ARG A 274 -6.45 3.12 29.64
CA ARG A 274 -7.19 2.10 30.40
C ARG A 274 -8.07 1.23 29.51
N GLU A 275 -8.65 1.83 28.48
CA GLU A 275 -9.49 1.12 27.52
C GLU A 275 -8.65 0.15 26.67
N ASP A 276 -7.55 0.64 26.10
CA ASP A 276 -6.61 -0.19 25.35
C ASP A 276 -5.93 -1.25 26.23
N TRP A 277 -5.76 -0.99 27.53
CA TRP A 277 -5.04 -1.87 28.46
C TRP A 277 -5.53 -3.32 28.45
N LYS A 278 -6.82 -3.55 28.19
CA LYS A 278 -7.38 -4.92 28.11
C LYS A 278 -6.68 -5.77 27.04
N VAL A 279 -6.30 -5.15 25.91
CA VAL A 279 -5.62 -5.77 24.78
C VAL A 279 -4.12 -5.50 24.85
N HIS A 280 -3.73 -4.26 25.15
CA HIS A 280 -2.34 -3.80 25.20
C HIS A 280 -1.53 -4.46 26.31
N LYS A 281 -2.10 -4.78 27.50
CA LYS A 281 -1.35 -5.34 28.64
C LYS A 281 -0.52 -6.57 28.29
N GLN A 282 -1.06 -7.42 27.42
CA GLN A 282 -0.38 -8.63 26.94
C GLN A 282 0.88 -8.26 26.14
N ARG A 283 0.73 -7.31 25.20
CA ARG A 283 1.80 -6.80 24.33
C ARG A 283 2.83 -5.93 25.06
N CYS A 284 2.38 -5.16 26.04
CA CYS A 284 3.15 -4.14 26.76
C CYS A 284 4.34 -4.72 27.53
N ARG A 285 4.17 -5.92 28.08
CA ARG A 285 5.17 -6.58 28.94
C ARG A 285 6.40 -7.06 28.18
N SER A 286 6.39 -7.02 26.85
CA SER A 286 7.48 -7.54 26.02
C SER A 286 8.83 -6.86 26.31
N LEU A 287 8.88 -5.56 26.61
CA LEU A 287 10.16 -4.83 26.70
C LEU A 287 10.76 -4.69 28.10
N LYS A 288 10.01 -5.01 29.17
CA LYS A 288 10.46 -4.75 30.54
C LYS A 288 11.52 -5.78 30.98
N GLY A 289 12.69 -5.29 31.39
CA GLY A 289 13.78 -6.14 31.86
C GLY A 289 14.40 -6.98 30.75
N GLY A 290 14.35 -6.50 29.51
CA GLY A 290 15.10 -7.06 28.40
C GLY A 290 16.56 -6.62 28.43
N THR A 291 17.45 -7.48 27.95
CA THR A 291 18.88 -7.18 27.81
C THR A 291 19.11 -6.55 26.44
N TRP A 292 19.74 -5.39 26.41
CA TRP A 292 19.99 -4.62 25.20
C TRP A 292 21.46 -4.66 24.82
N HIS A 293 21.73 -4.98 23.56
CA HIS A 293 23.08 -5.07 23.02
C HIS A 293 23.25 -4.08 21.89
N THR A 294 24.30 -3.28 21.93
CA THR A 294 24.62 -2.39 20.81
C THR A 294 25.36 -3.17 19.74
N LEU A 295 24.79 -3.22 18.55
CA LEU A 295 25.41 -3.78 17.35
C LEU A 295 25.77 -2.69 16.36
N THR A 296 26.80 -2.95 15.56
CA THR A 296 27.24 -2.08 14.48
C THR A 296 26.85 -2.69 13.14
N PHE A 297 26.17 -1.91 12.30
CA PHE A 297 25.70 -2.34 10.98
C PHE A 297 26.31 -1.52 9.85
N GLU A 298 26.37 -2.11 8.66
CA GLU A 298 26.87 -1.44 7.46
C GLU A 298 25.79 -1.43 6.37
N LYS A 299 25.71 -0.36 5.57
CA LYS A 299 24.83 -0.34 4.39
C LYS A 299 25.31 -1.29 3.28
N ASN A 300 26.62 -1.59 3.25
CA ASN A 300 27.24 -2.28 2.13
C ASN A 300 27.41 -3.79 2.36
N TYR A 301 27.13 -4.56 1.31
CA TYR A 301 27.67 -5.90 1.14
C TYR A 301 29.06 -5.75 0.50
N GLY A 302 30.12 -6.15 1.20
CA GLY A 302 31.52 -5.92 0.81
C GLY A 302 32.03 -6.65 -0.44
N SER A 303 31.17 -7.10 -1.36
CA SER A 303 31.58 -7.78 -2.59
C SER A 303 30.95 -7.15 -3.84
N PRO A 304 31.74 -6.64 -4.80
CA PRO A 304 31.26 -6.00 -6.03
C PRO A 304 30.45 -6.89 -6.98
N GLY A 305 30.49 -8.23 -6.83
CA GLY A 305 29.93 -9.19 -7.79
C GLY A 305 28.53 -9.76 -7.49
N LEU A 306 27.94 -9.47 -6.33
CA LEU A 306 26.68 -10.08 -5.85
C LEU A 306 25.55 -9.04 -5.76
N VAL A 307 25.26 -8.37 -6.87
CA VAL A 307 24.11 -7.46 -6.99
C VAL A 307 22.79 -8.21 -6.78
N ALA A 308 22.76 -9.52 -7.06
CA ALA A 308 21.57 -10.38 -6.94
C ALA A 308 21.07 -10.58 -5.49
N SER A 309 21.95 -10.53 -4.48
CA SER A 309 21.55 -10.64 -3.06
C SER A 309 21.11 -9.30 -2.43
N ARG A 310 21.07 -8.22 -3.21
CA ARG A 310 20.59 -6.89 -2.77
C ARG A 310 19.07 -6.76 -2.81
N LEU A 311 18.38 -7.61 -3.57
CA LEU A 311 16.93 -7.52 -3.76
C LEU A 311 16.20 -8.38 -2.74
N VAL A 312 15.88 -7.79 -1.59
CA VAL A 312 14.94 -8.40 -0.63
C VAL A 312 13.54 -8.02 -1.07
N VAL A 313 13.06 -8.73 -2.09
CA VAL A 313 11.67 -8.66 -2.56
C VAL A 313 10.81 -9.18 -1.42
N ASN A 314 10.08 -8.27 -0.75
CA ASN A 314 9.07 -8.68 0.22
C ASN A 314 7.92 -9.34 -0.54
N ARG A 315 7.20 -10.27 0.11
CA ARG A 315 6.00 -10.87 -0.45
C ARG A 315 4.87 -9.89 -0.79
N PHE A 316 4.96 -8.65 -0.29
CA PHE A 316 4.04 -7.55 -0.59
C PHE A 316 4.58 -6.57 -1.64
N ASP A 317 5.88 -6.65 -1.98
CA ASP A 317 6.47 -5.81 -3.02
C ASP A 317 6.10 -6.39 -4.40
N SER A 318 5.73 -5.51 -5.33
CA SER A 318 5.54 -5.86 -6.74
C SER A 318 6.89 -5.86 -7.47
N ALA A 319 6.98 -6.57 -8.60
CA ALA A 319 8.16 -6.53 -9.46
C ALA A 319 8.56 -5.09 -9.88
N HIS A 320 7.59 -4.17 -9.97
CA HIS A 320 7.82 -2.75 -10.28
C HIS A 320 8.34 -1.91 -9.10
N ASP A 321 8.24 -2.34 -7.85
CA ASP A 321 8.84 -1.64 -6.68
C ASP A 321 10.38 -1.75 -6.68
N THR A 322 10.86 -2.89 -7.19
CA THR A 322 12.25 -3.32 -7.18
C THR A 322 13.20 -2.34 -7.88
N GLN A 323 12.67 -1.56 -8.81
CA GLN A 323 13.44 -0.65 -9.65
C GLN A 323 13.74 0.70 -8.96
N SER A 324 12.96 1.08 -7.94
CA SER A 324 13.20 2.32 -7.17
C SER A 324 14.21 2.17 -6.00
N MET A 325 14.59 0.93 -5.65
CA MET A 325 15.45 0.66 -4.50
C MET A 325 16.96 0.75 -4.78
N ILE A 326 17.36 1.44 -5.85
CA ILE A 326 18.77 1.60 -6.24
C ILE A 326 19.12 3.08 -6.43
N GLU A 327 18.95 3.88 -5.37
CA GLU A 327 19.76 5.09 -5.20
C GLU A 327 20.55 4.94 -3.90
N ASN A 328 21.77 4.42 -4.03
CA ASN A 328 22.73 4.36 -2.95
C ASN A 328 23.50 5.68 -2.90
N ASP A 329 23.13 6.56 -1.97
CA ASP A 329 24.09 7.55 -1.45
C ASP A 329 25.12 6.81 -0.60
N LEU A 330 26.20 6.40 -1.24
CA LEU A 330 27.35 5.75 -0.61
C LEU A 330 27.88 6.65 0.53
N GLY A 331 27.97 6.11 1.73
CA GLY A 331 28.56 6.80 2.89
C GLY A 331 27.63 7.73 3.66
N VAL A 332 26.37 7.92 3.25
CA VAL A 332 25.38 8.64 4.06
C VAL A 332 24.74 7.67 5.06
N PRO A 333 24.63 7.99 6.36
CA PRO A 333 23.95 7.13 7.32
C PRO A 333 22.46 7.00 6.98
N PRO A 334 21.78 5.90 7.34
CA PRO A 334 20.34 5.82 7.17
C PRO A 334 19.62 6.93 7.93
N ILE A 335 18.53 7.45 7.37
CA ILE A 335 17.72 8.48 8.02
C ILE A 335 17.09 7.89 9.29
N ASP A 336 17.25 8.57 10.42
CA ASP A 336 16.58 8.18 11.65
C ASP A 336 15.15 8.70 11.69
N ILE A 337 14.19 7.85 11.31
CA ILE A 337 12.76 8.16 11.43
C ILE A 337 12.18 7.78 12.79
N HIS A 338 12.92 7.03 13.62
CA HIS A 338 12.43 6.47 14.88
C HIS A 338 12.87 7.29 16.09
N GLY A 339 14.02 7.96 16.00
CA GLY A 339 14.68 8.64 17.10
C GLY A 339 14.96 7.68 18.25
N GLU A 340 14.69 8.12 19.48
CA GLU A 340 14.88 7.31 20.69
C GLU A 340 13.82 6.21 20.88
N LYS A 341 12.81 6.13 20.00
CA LYS A 341 11.69 5.19 20.16
C LYS A 341 12.16 3.75 19.89
N PRO A 342 11.80 2.78 20.73
CA PRO A 342 11.92 1.38 20.37
C PRO A 342 11.05 1.05 19.15
N PHE A 343 11.62 0.37 18.16
CA PHE A 343 10.94 -0.10 16.97
C PHE A 343 11.28 -1.56 16.68
N LEU A 344 10.48 -2.24 15.86
CA LEU A 344 10.78 -3.62 15.47
C LEU A 344 11.70 -3.63 14.25
N ILE A 345 12.76 -4.45 14.34
CA ILE A 345 13.61 -4.86 13.23
C ILE A 345 13.41 -6.34 12.93
N LYS A 346 13.64 -6.73 11.68
CA LYS A 346 13.81 -8.12 11.29
C LYS A 346 15.29 -8.37 11.07
N LEU A 347 15.77 -9.44 11.67
CA LEU A 347 17.10 -9.98 11.42
C LEU A 347 16.93 -11.27 10.61
N GLN A 348 17.66 -11.41 9.51
CA GLN A 348 17.59 -12.57 8.63
C GLN A 348 18.99 -13.05 8.26
N ILE A 349 19.28 -14.34 8.47
CA ILE A 349 20.59 -14.94 8.16
C ILE A 349 20.81 -14.99 6.64
N ALA A 350 21.99 -14.59 6.19
CA ALA A 350 22.44 -14.83 4.82
C ALA A 350 22.82 -16.31 4.64
N LEU A 351 22.09 -17.04 3.79
CA LEU A 351 22.29 -18.48 3.56
C LEU A 351 23.57 -18.84 2.80
N HIS A 352 24.26 -17.86 2.22
CA HIS A 352 25.44 -18.06 1.37
C HIS A 352 26.76 -17.70 2.06
N GLN A 353 26.73 -17.36 3.35
CA GLN A 353 27.91 -16.92 4.10
C GLN A 353 28.07 -17.74 5.38
N PHE A 354 29.29 -18.23 5.60
CA PHE A 354 29.64 -19.10 6.72
C PHE A 354 30.90 -18.57 7.42
N GLY A 355 31.17 -19.06 8.64
CA GLY A 355 32.34 -18.63 9.40
C GLY A 355 32.26 -17.16 9.83
N ASP A 356 33.37 -16.44 9.72
CA ASP A 356 33.47 -15.02 10.11
C ASP A 356 32.84 -14.05 9.11
N ASP A 357 32.60 -14.49 7.88
CA ASP A 357 31.91 -13.70 6.85
C ASP A 357 30.39 -13.75 6.97
N ALA A 358 29.86 -14.50 7.95
CA ALA A 358 28.44 -14.58 8.21
C ALA A 358 27.86 -13.19 8.50
N SER A 359 26.72 -12.88 7.87
CA SER A 359 25.99 -11.64 8.12
C SER A 359 24.50 -11.87 8.29
N MET A 360 23.85 -10.94 8.98
CA MET A 360 22.41 -10.83 9.06
C MET A 360 21.96 -9.56 8.36
N LEU A 361 20.97 -9.69 7.49
CA LEU A 361 20.24 -8.56 6.95
C LEU A 361 19.33 -7.99 8.04
N VAL A 362 19.37 -6.67 8.22
CA VAL A 362 18.61 -5.92 9.22
C VAL A 362 17.82 -4.80 8.55
N TYR A 363 16.52 -4.75 8.80
CA TYR A 363 15.66 -3.64 8.38
C TYR A 363 14.45 -3.53 9.31
N ASP A 364 13.79 -2.37 9.30
CA ASP A 364 12.57 -2.11 10.04
C ASP A 364 11.30 -2.36 9.20
N ARG A 365 10.12 -2.30 9.84
CA ARG A 365 8.83 -2.51 9.16
C ARG A 365 8.62 -1.55 7.98
N GLN A 366 9.08 -0.31 8.11
CA GLN A 366 8.90 0.75 7.10
C GLN A 366 9.94 0.68 5.96
N LYS A 367 10.92 -0.25 6.03
CA LYS A 367 12.11 -0.26 5.17
C LYS A 367 12.76 1.14 5.10
N SER A 368 12.74 1.88 6.19
CA SER A 368 13.42 3.18 6.29
C SER A 368 14.93 3.02 6.19
N PHE A 369 15.44 1.84 6.50
CA PHE A 369 16.80 1.42 6.21
C PHE A 369 16.86 -0.07 5.87
N GLN A 370 17.88 -0.43 5.11
CA GLN A 370 18.32 -1.81 4.92
C GLN A 370 19.83 -1.84 5.19
N ALA A 371 20.25 -2.74 6.05
CA ALA A 371 21.63 -2.82 6.52
C ALA A 371 22.06 -4.27 6.74
N TYR A 372 23.36 -4.48 6.87
CA TYR A 372 23.98 -5.77 7.14
C TYR A 372 24.75 -5.70 8.45
N TRP A 373 24.45 -6.62 9.35
CA TRP A 373 25.20 -6.83 10.58
C TRP A 373 26.15 -8.01 10.35
N LYS A 374 27.46 -7.77 10.41
CA LYS A 374 28.49 -8.80 10.16
C LYS A 374 28.96 -9.41 11.47
N LYS A 375 29.20 -10.72 11.46
CA LYS A 375 29.78 -11.44 12.59
C LYS A 375 31.18 -10.92 12.95
N SER A 376 31.96 -10.52 11.95
CA SER A 376 33.31 -9.97 12.16
C SER A 376 33.32 -8.66 12.96
N ALA A 377 32.22 -7.88 12.94
CA ALA A 377 32.12 -6.64 13.71
C ALA A 377 31.81 -6.91 15.20
N ASP A 378 30.88 -7.84 15.49
CA ASP A 378 30.39 -8.09 16.85
C ASP A 378 30.25 -9.60 17.15
N ARG A 379 31.34 -10.36 17.18
CA ARG A 379 31.31 -11.85 17.24
C ARG A 379 30.43 -12.43 18.37
N ASP A 380 30.56 -11.91 19.58
CA ASP A 380 29.84 -12.43 20.76
C ASP A 380 28.34 -12.11 20.66
N ILE A 381 28.01 -10.87 20.36
CA ILE A 381 26.63 -10.40 20.21
C ILE A 381 25.96 -11.09 19.01
N PHE A 382 26.69 -11.28 17.91
CA PHE A 382 26.19 -12.01 16.74
C PHE A 382 25.82 -13.44 17.08
N THR A 383 26.64 -14.10 17.91
CA THR A 383 26.37 -15.45 18.39
C THR A 383 25.11 -15.49 19.27
N GLU A 384 24.88 -14.49 20.12
CA GLU A 384 23.64 -14.35 20.88
C GLU A 384 22.42 -14.13 19.98
N GLY A 385 22.56 -13.27 18.96
CA GLY A 385 21.56 -13.06 17.92
C GLY A 385 21.19 -14.38 17.24
N GLN A 386 22.18 -15.18 16.84
CA GLN A 386 21.97 -16.50 16.23
C GLN A 386 21.25 -17.47 17.18
N LYS A 387 21.64 -17.51 18.46
CA LYS A 387 20.95 -18.32 19.48
C LYS A 387 19.48 -17.93 19.61
N ALA A 388 19.19 -16.63 19.59
CA ALA A 388 17.83 -16.11 19.66
C ALA A 388 16.95 -16.50 18.45
N MET A 389 17.55 -16.97 17.35
CA MET A 389 16.81 -17.45 16.17
C MET A 389 16.26 -18.87 16.31
N THR A 390 16.77 -19.67 17.26
CA THR A 390 16.27 -21.03 17.56
C THR A 390 16.02 -21.91 16.32
N GLY A 391 16.92 -21.84 15.31
CA GLY A 391 16.80 -22.58 14.05
C GLY A 391 15.96 -21.92 12.95
N ASN A 392 15.36 -20.76 13.21
CA ASN A 392 14.68 -19.97 12.18
C ASN A 392 15.68 -19.17 11.34
N LEU A 393 15.36 -18.96 10.06
CA LEU A 393 16.15 -18.11 9.16
C LEU A 393 15.94 -16.61 9.40
N LYS A 394 14.89 -16.24 10.14
CA LYS A 394 14.54 -14.86 10.47
C LYS A 394 13.95 -14.74 11.87
N ILE A 395 14.18 -13.61 12.53
CA ILE A 395 13.52 -13.20 13.77
C ILE A 395 13.14 -11.73 13.73
N TYR A 396 12.20 -11.35 14.59
CA TYR A 396 11.84 -9.95 14.83
C TYR A 396 12.25 -9.57 16.24
N ARG A 397 12.95 -8.45 16.39
CA ARG A 397 13.43 -7.96 17.69
C ARG A 397 13.25 -6.47 17.81
N TRP A 398 13.14 -6.01 19.05
CA TRP A 398 13.06 -4.59 19.33
C TRP A 398 14.46 -3.97 19.23
N ALA A 399 14.54 -2.81 18.60
CA ALA A 399 15.74 -2.02 18.43
C ALA A 399 15.49 -0.56 18.79
N ARG A 400 16.56 0.15 19.16
CA ARG A 400 16.61 1.61 19.29
C ARG A 400 17.78 2.11 18.46
N ARG A 401 17.65 3.28 17.86
CA ARG A 401 18.79 3.93 17.23
C ARG A 401 19.65 4.57 18.31
N VAL A 402 20.95 4.26 18.31
CA VAL A 402 21.92 4.81 19.27
C VAL A 402 23.11 5.47 18.59
N GLY A 403 23.18 5.40 17.26
CA GLY A 403 24.17 6.09 16.45
C GLY A 403 23.86 5.91 14.95
N ASP A 404 24.67 6.55 14.12
CA ASP A 404 24.51 6.56 12.66
C ASP A 404 24.57 5.17 12.02
N TYR A 405 25.38 4.27 12.59
CA TYR A 405 25.54 2.89 12.14
C TYR A 405 25.34 1.90 13.29
N GLN A 406 24.61 2.31 14.33
CA GLN A 406 24.45 1.51 15.55
C GLN A 406 22.99 1.38 15.97
N LEU A 407 22.60 0.15 16.29
CA LEU A 407 21.32 -0.18 16.89
C LEU A 407 21.55 -0.84 18.24
N SER A 408 20.78 -0.44 19.24
CA SER A 408 20.67 -1.19 20.48
C SER A 408 19.50 -2.17 20.34
N VAL A 409 19.77 -3.47 20.36
CA VAL A 409 18.80 -4.54 20.07
C VAL A 409 18.58 -5.43 21.28
N CYS A 410 17.31 -5.77 21.53
CA CYS A 410 16.91 -6.65 22.61
C CYS A 410 16.60 -8.05 22.08
N PHE A 411 17.47 -9.04 22.34
CA PHE A 411 17.37 -10.40 21.78
C PHE A 411 16.52 -11.37 22.60
N ASP A 412 16.44 -11.17 23.91
CA ASP A 412 15.73 -12.03 24.86
C ASP A 412 14.23 -11.75 24.92
N ARG A 413 13.78 -10.66 24.28
CA ARG A 413 12.37 -10.26 24.21
C ARG A 413 11.88 -10.22 22.76
N ALA A 414 11.18 -11.29 22.38
CA ALA A 414 10.47 -11.33 21.10
C ALA A 414 9.15 -10.54 21.16
N PRO A 415 8.66 -10.02 20.03
CA PRO A 415 7.28 -9.57 19.93
C PRO A 415 6.32 -10.74 20.16
N GLU A 416 5.17 -10.47 20.76
CA GLU A 416 4.17 -11.49 21.12
C GLU A 416 3.59 -12.23 19.90
N LYS A 417 3.44 -11.51 18.78
CA LYS A 417 3.08 -12.08 17.49
C LYS A 417 4.18 -11.80 16.49
N ASN A 418 4.43 -12.74 15.59
CA ASN A 418 5.19 -12.44 14.39
C ASN A 418 4.46 -11.33 13.64
N PRO A 419 5.06 -10.14 13.49
CA PRO A 419 4.39 -9.07 12.79
C PRO A 419 4.17 -9.50 11.34
N VAL A 420 3.07 -9.01 10.74
CA VAL A 420 2.78 -9.23 9.31
C VAL A 420 3.79 -8.40 8.52
N TRP A 421 4.95 -9.02 8.28
CA TRP A 421 6.07 -8.51 7.48
C TRP A 421 6.26 -9.37 6.24
#